data_AF-A0A1V5DFM5-F1
#
_entry.id   AF-A0A1V5DFM5-F1
#
_cell.length_a   1.000
_cell.length_b   1.000
_cell.length_c   1.000
_cell.angle_alpha   90.00
_cell.angle_beta   90.00
_cell.angle_gamma   90.00
#
_symmetry.space_group_name_H-M   'P 1'
#
loop_
_entity.id
_entity.type
_entity.pdbx_description
1 polymer ?
#
loop_
_entity_poly.entity_id
_entity_poly.type
_entity_poly.pdbx_seq_one_letter_code
_entity_poly.pdbx_strand_id
1 'polypeptide(L)'
;MKNSLEEKRKNRFLLLHKLYALTNGVAERHLIDIRELGEELGMGGDVALDTFEYLKGEGLTKWMALGGIGTITHWGIKEVEDALEQKPTAHFPANIVILTNSPGANVVSGSVGSSVFDQRGQHVQYQYNAAGNINFAAAQDATQLVLQLDLLKQELIKAREEKAISELTESKAKTPLLEAIEEAKRPEPDRKSLLSHLAQAKGYLKDIAALTGLVEAITEACKWIESHL
;
A
#
# COMPACT_ATOMS: atom_id res chain seq x y z
N MET A 1 5.75 -6.91 -30.10
CA MET A 1 6.98 -7.09 -29.29
C MET A 1 6.57 -7.41 -27.86
N LYS A 2 7.17 -8.42 -27.21
CA LYS A 2 6.90 -8.68 -25.79
C LYS A 2 7.78 -7.75 -24.96
N ASN A 3 7.21 -6.69 -24.39
CA ASN A 3 7.92 -5.85 -23.43
C ASN A 3 8.36 -6.72 -22.26
N SER A 4 9.63 -6.59 -21.86
CA SER A 4 10.16 -7.34 -20.74
C SER A 4 9.42 -6.94 -19.45
N LEU A 5 9.42 -7.80 -18.43
CA LEU A 5 8.82 -7.46 -17.13
C LEU A 5 9.47 -6.21 -16.53
N GLU A 6 10.78 -6.05 -16.72
CA GLU A 6 11.53 -4.87 -16.29
C GLU A 6 11.07 -3.60 -17.01
N GLU A 7 10.85 -3.67 -18.31
CA GLU A 7 10.36 -2.54 -19.10
C GLU A 7 8.94 -2.12 -18.67
N LYS A 8 8.07 -3.09 -18.40
CA LYS A 8 6.73 -2.81 -17.83
C LYS A 8 6.82 -2.13 -16.47
N ARG A 9 7.71 -2.60 -15.59
CA ARG A 9 7.94 -1.98 -14.26
C ARG A 9 8.46 -0.56 -14.39
N LYS A 10 9.43 -0.33 -15.28
CA LYS A 10 9.96 0.99 -15.61
C LYS A 10 8.84 1.94 -16.10
N ASN A 11 8.01 1.49 -17.04
CA ASN A 11 6.93 2.32 -17.58
C ASN A 11 5.89 2.67 -16.52
N ARG A 12 5.52 1.73 -15.65
CA ARG A 12 4.61 1.99 -14.51
C ARG A 12 5.16 3.08 -13.60
N PHE A 13 6.43 3.00 -13.24
CA PHE A 13 7.07 4.02 -12.41
C PHE A 13 7.10 5.38 -13.09
N LEU A 14 7.60 5.43 -14.34
CA LEU A 14 7.70 6.68 -15.09
C LEU A 14 6.34 7.37 -15.24
N LEU A 15 5.30 6.61 -15.58
CA LEU A 15 3.95 7.15 -15.75
C LEU A 15 3.40 7.67 -14.41
N LEU A 16 3.48 6.88 -13.34
CA LEU A 16 2.95 7.29 -12.04
C LEU A 16 3.70 8.48 -11.44
N HIS A 17 5.03 8.48 -11.53
CA HIS A 17 5.87 9.59 -11.09
C HIS A 17 5.57 10.88 -11.87
N LYS A 18 5.38 10.78 -13.19
CA LYS A 18 5.03 11.95 -14.02
C LYS A 18 3.63 12.49 -13.67
N LEU A 19 2.65 11.62 -13.42
CA LEU A 19 1.33 12.03 -12.93
C LEU A 19 1.43 12.74 -11.57
N TYR A 20 2.23 12.22 -10.64
CA TYR A 20 2.51 12.86 -9.36
C TYR A 20 3.10 14.27 -9.56
N ALA A 21 4.10 14.42 -10.43
CA ALA A 21 4.72 15.71 -10.72
C ALA A 21 3.74 16.72 -11.36
N LEU A 22 2.93 16.28 -12.32
CA LEU A 22 1.93 17.13 -12.98
C LEU A 22 0.80 17.57 -12.05
N THR A 23 0.48 16.75 -11.05
CA THR A 23 -0.55 17.06 -10.06
C THR A 23 -0.01 17.79 -8.83
N ASN A 24 1.31 17.96 -8.73
CA ASN A 24 2.00 18.49 -7.56
C ASN A 24 1.56 17.79 -6.25
N GLY A 25 1.39 16.46 -6.31
CA GLY A 25 0.94 15.64 -5.17
C GLY A 25 -0.53 15.83 -4.78
N VAL A 26 -1.37 16.41 -5.65
CA VAL A 26 -2.79 16.64 -5.37
C VAL A 26 -3.68 15.63 -6.08
N ALA A 27 -4.31 14.74 -5.31
CA ALA A 27 -5.15 13.66 -5.81
C ALA A 27 -6.38 14.17 -6.57
N GLU A 28 -6.74 13.47 -7.65
CA GLU A 28 -8.04 13.53 -8.33
C GLU A 28 -8.53 14.90 -8.82
N ARG A 29 -7.64 15.89 -8.94
CA ARG A 29 -8.00 17.25 -9.40
C ARG A 29 -7.65 17.57 -10.84
N HIS A 30 -6.70 16.85 -11.42
CA HIS A 30 -6.18 17.14 -12.75
C HIS A 30 -6.71 16.15 -13.77
N LEU A 31 -7.15 16.67 -14.91
CA LEU A 31 -7.53 15.90 -16.09
C LEU A 31 -6.31 15.80 -17.00
N ILE A 32 -5.72 14.60 -17.09
CA ILE A 32 -4.48 14.39 -17.83
C ILE A 32 -4.76 13.40 -18.97
N ASP A 33 -4.44 13.78 -20.20
CA ASP A 33 -4.49 12.86 -21.34
C ASP A 33 -3.32 11.87 -21.25
N ILE A 34 -3.65 10.60 -21.04
CA ILE A 34 -2.67 9.56 -20.81
C ILE A 34 -1.94 9.17 -22.10
N ARG A 35 -2.55 9.36 -23.28
CA ARG A 35 -1.88 9.08 -24.55
C ARG A 35 -0.80 10.11 -24.82
N GLU A 36 -1.13 11.40 -24.69
CA GLU A 36 -0.13 12.48 -24.82
C GLU A 36 1.00 12.30 -23.81
N LEU A 37 0.67 11.94 -22.57
CA LEU A 37 1.67 11.67 -21.55
C LEU A 37 2.60 10.51 -21.93
N GLY A 38 2.05 9.47 -22.56
CA GLY A 38 2.82 8.34 -23.10
C GLY A 38 3.80 8.72 -24.19
N GLU A 39 3.39 9.62 -25.09
CA GLU A 39 4.27 10.18 -26.13
C GLU A 39 5.37 11.04 -25.51
N GLU A 40 5.05 11.89 -24.52
CA GLU A 40 6.03 12.72 -23.82
C GLU A 40 7.10 11.87 -23.12
N LEU A 41 6.70 10.73 -22.55
CA LEU A 41 7.61 9.79 -21.87
C LEU A 41 8.36 8.86 -22.84
N GLY A 42 8.11 8.95 -24.15
CA GLY A 42 8.74 8.12 -25.17
C GLY A 42 8.36 6.64 -25.12
N MET A 43 7.24 6.29 -24.47
CA MET A 43 6.73 4.92 -24.41
C MET A 43 5.62 4.63 -25.43
N GLY A 44 5.02 5.69 -25.99
CA GLY A 44 3.91 5.62 -26.94
C GLY A 44 2.54 5.56 -26.26
N GLY A 45 1.53 6.14 -26.91
CA GLY A 45 0.20 6.32 -26.32
C GLY A 45 -0.52 5.03 -25.94
N ASP A 46 -0.44 3.98 -26.78
CA ASP A 46 -1.09 2.69 -26.49
C ASP A 46 -0.46 1.98 -25.30
N VAL A 47 0.88 2.02 -25.19
CA VAL A 47 1.61 1.44 -24.07
C VAL A 47 1.30 2.20 -22.77
N ALA A 48 1.13 3.52 -22.85
CA ALA A 48 0.75 4.32 -21.70
C ALA A 48 -0.68 4.01 -21.22
N LEU A 49 -1.63 3.78 -22.13
CA LEU A 49 -2.98 3.34 -21.77
C LEU A 49 -2.97 1.96 -21.08
N ASP A 50 -2.26 0.98 -21.64
CA ASP A 50 -2.13 -0.35 -21.02
C ASP A 50 -1.47 -0.27 -19.64
N THR A 51 -0.46 0.59 -19.51
CA THR A 51 0.23 0.83 -18.25
C THR A 51 -0.69 1.51 -17.23
N PHE A 52 -1.50 2.47 -17.67
CA PHE A 52 -2.45 3.17 -16.83
C PHE A 52 -3.59 2.25 -16.38
N GLU A 53 -4.10 1.37 -17.24
CA GLU A 53 -5.11 0.36 -16.88
C GLU A 53 -4.59 -0.56 -15.78
N TYR A 54 -3.33 -0.97 -15.87
CA TYR A 54 -2.68 -1.74 -14.80
C TYR A 54 -2.65 -0.94 -13.49
N LEU A 55 -2.13 0.30 -13.51
CA LEU A 55 -2.05 1.14 -12.31
C LEU A 55 -3.43 1.45 -11.70
N LYS A 56 -4.46 1.54 -12.52
CA LYS A 56 -5.85 1.67 -12.07
C LYS A 56 -6.33 0.39 -11.38
N GLY A 57 -5.96 -0.77 -11.91
CA GLY A 57 -6.23 -2.07 -11.27
C GLY A 57 -5.62 -2.17 -9.88
N GLU A 58 -4.46 -1.55 -9.67
CA GLU A 58 -3.78 -1.42 -8.37
C GLU A 58 -4.32 -0.25 -7.51
N GLY A 59 -5.32 0.50 -7.98
CA GLY A 59 -5.91 1.63 -7.25
C GLY A 59 -5.05 2.90 -7.19
N LEU A 60 -3.93 2.95 -7.92
CA LEU A 60 -2.97 4.06 -7.91
C LEU A 60 -3.39 5.20 -8.86
N THR A 61 -4.20 4.89 -9.87
CA THR A 61 -4.74 5.86 -10.83
C THR A 61 -6.23 5.67 -11.05
N LYS A 62 -6.88 6.65 -11.67
CA LYS A 62 -8.33 6.65 -11.90
C LYS A 62 -8.69 7.35 -13.21
N TRP A 63 -9.64 6.78 -13.96
CA TRP A 63 -10.22 7.44 -15.13
C TRP A 63 -11.19 8.54 -14.70
N MET A 64 -11.07 9.71 -15.32
CA MET A 64 -11.90 10.88 -15.02
C MET A 64 -12.89 11.19 -16.15
N ALA A 65 -12.55 10.84 -17.39
CA ALA A 65 -13.45 10.99 -18.53
C ALA A 65 -13.14 9.95 -19.63
N LEU A 66 -14.09 9.82 -20.57
CA LEU A 66 -13.89 9.04 -21.79
C LEU A 66 -12.76 9.63 -22.63
N GLY A 67 -12.12 8.79 -23.44
CA GLY A 67 -11.05 9.22 -24.35
C GLY A 67 -9.63 9.05 -23.83
N GLY A 68 -9.43 8.49 -22.63
CA GLY A 68 -8.09 8.26 -22.05
C GLY A 68 -7.64 9.37 -21.10
N ILE A 69 -8.59 10.09 -20.50
CA ILE A 69 -8.31 11.15 -19.53
C ILE A 69 -8.33 10.56 -18.13
N GLY A 70 -7.18 10.61 -17.46
CA GLY A 70 -6.93 10.01 -16.16
C GLY A 70 -6.32 10.97 -15.14
N THR A 71 -6.18 10.48 -13.92
CA THR A 71 -5.58 11.19 -12.80
C THR A 71 -4.90 10.22 -11.83
N ILE A 72 -4.10 10.75 -10.90
CA ILE A 72 -3.50 9.99 -9.81
C ILE A 72 -4.42 9.99 -8.58
N THR A 73 -4.52 8.86 -7.89
CA THR A 73 -5.26 8.77 -6.63
C THR A 73 -4.36 9.17 -5.45
N HIS A 74 -4.95 9.31 -4.26
CA HIS A 74 -4.17 9.48 -3.04
C HIS A 74 -3.18 8.32 -2.80
N TRP A 75 -3.57 7.09 -3.16
CA TRP A 75 -2.70 5.92 -3.05
C TRP A 75 -1.53 5.97 -4.04
N GLY A 76 -1.78 6.42 -5.27
CA GLY A 76 -0.71 6.64 -6.25
C GLY A 76 0.30 7.68 -5.77
N ILE A 77 -0.16 8.74 -5.11
CA ILE A 77 0.72 9.77 -4.53
C ILE A 77 1.62 9.17 -3.44
N LYS A 78 1.03 8.47 -2.46
CA LYS A 78 1.80 7.82 -1.39
C LYS A 78 2.82 6.83 -1.92
N GLU A 79 2.45 6.01 -2.90
CA GLU A 79 3.36 5.04 -3.53
C GLU A 79 4.56 5.73 -4.18
N VAL A 80 4.38 6.90 -4.81
CA VAL A 80 5.49 7.69 -5.38
C VAL A 80 6.32 8.34 -4.28
N GLU A 81 5.71 8.95 -3.26
CA GLU A 81 6.41 9.58 -2.14
C GLU A 81 7.28 8.57 -1.38
N ASP A 82 6.73 7.40 -1.05
CA ASP A 82 7.48 6.33 -0.39
C ASP A 82 8.65 5.85 -1.26
N ALA A 83 8.48 5.76 -2.59
CA ALA A 83 9.56 5.41 -3.51
C ALA A 83 10.67 6.49 -3.56
N LEU A 84 10.29 7.77 -3.55
CA LEU A 84 11.24 8.90 -3.51
C LEU A 84 12.02 8.95 -2.19
N GLU A 85 11.40 8.53 -1.09
CA GLU A 85 12.02 8.39 0.23
C GLU A 85 12.83 7.09 0.41
N GLN A 86 13.02 6.31 -0.66
CA GLN A 86 13.72 5.01 -0.65
C GLN A 86 13.10 3.98 0.33
N LYS A 87 11.83 4.14 0.67
CA LYS A 87 11.10 3.14 1.42
C LYS A 87 10.71 1.99 0.50
N PRO A 88 10.62 0.76 1.03
CA PRO A 88 10.07 -0.35 0.27
C PRO A 88 8.63 -0.03 -0.15
N THR A 89 8.33 -0.07 -1.45
CA THR A 89 6.97 0.08 -1.96
C THR A 89 6.49 -1.22 -2.61
N ALA A 90 5.17 -1.35 -2.79
CA ALA A 90 4.57 -2.56 -3.33
C ALA A 90 4.93 -2.76 -4.82
N HIS A 91 5.11 -1.67 -5.57
CA HIS A 91 5.23 -1.71 -7.02
C HIS A 91 6.57 -1.21 -7.57
N PHE A 92 7.37 -0.54 -6.73
CA PHE A 92 8.65 0.06 -7.12
C PHE A 92 9.78 -0.49 -6.26
N PRO A 93 10.75 -1.23 -6.85
CA PRO A 93 11.91 -1.65 -6.10
C PRO A 93 12.70 -0.43 -5.60
N ALA A 94 13.19 -0.48 -4.36
CA ALA A 94 13.97 0.58 -3.70
C ALA A 94 15.22 1.05 -4.47
N ASN A 95 15.64 0.29 -5.50
CA ASN A 95 16.77 0.60 -6.38
C ASN A 95 16.37 1.32 -7.68
N ILE A 96 15.20 1.96 -7.76
CA ILE A 96 14.90 2.84 -8.90
C ILE A 96 15.80 4.08 -8.77
N VAL A 97 16.95 4.00 -9.43
CA VAL A 97 17.76 5.16 -9.78
C VAL A 97 16.83 6.09 -10.55
N ILE A 98 16.44 7.18 -9.90
CA ILE A 98 15.75 8.29 -10.55
C ILE A 98 16.70 8.76 -11.66
N LEU A 99 16.40 8.38 -12.90
CA LEU A 99 17.05 8.89 -14.10
C LEU A 99 16.62 10.35 -14.30
N THR A 100 16.99 11.23 -13.38
CA THR A 100 17.09 12.66 -13.68
C THR A 100 18.35 12.80 -14.51
N ASN A 101 18.18 13.16 -15.78
CA ASN A 101 19.23 13.67 -16.65
C ASN A 101 20.08 14.70 -15.89
N SER A 102 21.24 14.27 -15.40
CA SER A 102 22.28 15.13 -14.87
C SER A 102 23.59 14.59 -15.45
N PRO A 103 24.25 15.31 -16.36
CA PRO A 103 25.57 14.92 -16.86
C PRO A 103 26.53 14.93 -15.66
N GLY A 104 26.95 13.76 -15.17
CA GLY A 104 28.05 13.66 -14.20
C GLY A 104 27.87 12.77 -12.96
N ALA A 105 26.82 11.95 -12.84
CA ALA A 105 26.69 11.06 -11.68
C ALA A 105 27.67 9.86 -11.78
N ASN A 106 28.77 9.93 -11.03
CA ASN A 106 29.70 8.82 -10.83
C ASN A 106 29.14 7.79 -9.85
N VAL A 107 29.21 6.52 -10.22
CA VAL A 107 28.88 5.37 -9.38
C VAL A 107 29.99 5.19 -8.33
N VAL A 108 29.68 5.38 -7.05
CA VAL A 108 30.57 4.99 -5.95
C VAL A 108 30.04 3.70 -5.35
N SER A 109 30.72 2.60 -5.68
CA SER A 109 30.56 1.30 -5.03
C SER A 109 31.67 1.13 -4.00
N GLY A 110 31.26 0.97 -2.74
CA GLY A 110 32.02 0.29 -1.69
C GLY A 110 32.83 1.15 -0.71
N SER A 111 32.59 0.95 0.60
CA SER A 111 33.67 0.88 1.58
C SER A 111 33.28 0.13 2.87
N VAL A 112 33.96 -1.01 3.04
CA VAL A 112 34.56 -1.65 4.24
C VAL A 112 33.85 -1.54 5.61
N GLY A 113 33.41 -2.70 6.12
CA GLY A 113 33.32 -2.95 7.57
C GLY A 113 31.95 -3.39 8.10
N SER A 114 31.42 -4.53 7.66
CA SER A 114 30.34 -5.22 8.39
C SER A 114 30.43 -6.72 8.11
N SER A 115 30.22 -7.53 9.15
CA SER A 115 30.16 -8.99 9.07
C SER A 115 29.22 -9.42 7.96
N VAL A 116 29.73 -10.18 6.98
CA VAL A 116 28.95 -10.74 5.89
C VAL A 116 27.96 -11.75 6.49
N PHE A 117 26.70 -11.35 6.64
CA PHE A 117 25.59 -12.27 6.84
C PHE A 117 25.37 -13.02 5.53
N ASP A 118 25.94 -14.22 5.43
CA ASP A 118 25.75 -15.10 4.28
C ASP A 118 24.39 -15.78 4.35
N GLN A 119 23.44 -15.31 3.54
CA GLN A 119 22.09 -15.86 3.43
C GLN A 119 21.96 -16.91 2.32
N ARG A 120 23.07 -17.33 1.68
CA ARG A 120 23.03 -18.35 0.63
C ARG A 120 22.62 -19.69 1.24
N GLY A 121 21.41 -20.13 0.94
CA GLY A 121 20.85 -21.40 1.40
C GLY A 121 19.84 -21.31 2.55
N GLN A 122 19.60 -20.13 3.12
CA GLN A 122 18.46 -19.95 4.02
C GLN A 122 17.20 -19.64 3.21
N HIS A 123 16.33 -20.64 3.08
CA HIS A 123 14.93 -20.40 2.76
C HIS A 123 14.23 -19.91 4.03
N VAL A 124 14.09 -18.59 4.17
CA VAL A 124 13.14 -18.04 5.14
C VAL A 124 11.76 -18.37 4.59
N GLN A 125 11.07 -19.33 5.22
CA GLN A 125 9.63 -19.49 5.02
C GLN A 125 9.01 -18.14 5.38
N TYR A 126 8.34 -17.53 4.39
CA TYR A 126 7.81 -16.17 4.39
C TYR A 126 7.35 -15.69 5.78
N GLN A 127 8.04 -14.68 6.33
CA GLN A 127 7.60 -13.96 7.53
C GLN A 127 6.72 -12.79 7.08
N TYR A 128 5.43 -12.93 7.28
CA TYR A 128 4.44 -11.89 7.01
C TYR A 128 4.56 -10.78 8.07
N ASN A 129 5.14 -9.63 7.70
CA ASN A 129 5.28 -8.47 8.57
C ASN A 129 3.99 -7.64 8.58
N ALA A 130 2.96 -8.23 9.16
CA ALA A 130 1.56 -7.81 9.16
C ALA A 130 1.22 -6.48 9.86
N ALA A 131 2.19 -5.71 10.35
CA ALA A 131 1.89 -4.63 11.30
C ALA A 131 2.85 -3.46 11.28
N GLY A 132 3.79 -3.37 10.32
CA GLY A 132 4.84 -2.34 10.33
C GLY A 132 4.33 -0.90 10.46
N ASN A 133 3.15 -0.62 9.90
CA ASN A 133 2.51 0.70 9.93
C ASN A 133 1.33 0.80 10.92
N ILE A 134 0.93 -0.30 11.57
CA ILE A 134 -0.19 -0.31 12.52
C ILE A 134 0.35 -0.03 13.91
N ASN A 135 -0.05 1.09 14.49
CA ASN A 135 0.38 1.53 15.82
C ASN A 135 -0.79 2.15 16.61
N PHE A 136 -1.54 1.30 17.30
CA PHE A 136 -2.62 1.75 18.20
C PHE A 136 -2.09 2.48 19.43
N ALA A 137 -0.85 2.23 19.87
CA ALA A 137 -0.26 2.94 21.01
C ALA A 137 0.00 4.43 20.71
N ALA A 138 0.12 4.81 19.44
CA ALA A 138 0.27 6.19 19.01
C ALA A 138 -1.06 6.92 18.80
N ALA A 139 -2.20 6.21 18.82
CA ALA A 139 -3.51 6.83 18.65
C ALA A 139 -3.89 7.63 19.90
N GLN A 140 -4.31 8.88 19.71
CA GLN A 140 -4.68 9.82 20.77
C GLN A 140 -6.19 10.10 20.80
N ASP A 141 -6.89 9.83 19.71
CA ASP A 141 -8.31 10.10 19.56
C ASP A 141 -9.01 9.06 18.66
N ALA A 142 -10.34 9.16 18.60
CA ALA A 142 -11.18 8.27 17.79
C ALA A 142 -10.86 8.33 16.28
N THR A 143 -10.41 9.49 15.77
CA THR A 143 -10.02 9.63 14.35
C THR A 143 -8.78 8.79 14.05
N GLN A 144 -7.80 8.83 14.95
CA GLN A 144 -6.60 8.01 14.84
C GLN A 144 -6.91 6.52 15.05
N LEU A 145 -7.82 6.16 15.96
CA LEU A 145 -8.30 4.79 16.08
C LEU A 145 -8.89 4.29 14.75
N VAL A 146 -9.78 5.07 14.12
CA VAL A 146 -10.39 4.72 12.83
C VAL A 146 -9.32 4.53 11.75
N LEU A 147 -8.32 5.41 11.68
CA LEU A 147 -7.20 5.28 10.74
C LEU A 147 -6.43 3.96 10.94
N GLN A 148 -6.13 3.60 12.18
CA GLN A 148 -5.41 2.36 12.50
C GLN A 148 -6.25 1.11 12.20
N LEU A 149 -7.56 1.15 12.44
CA LEU A 149 -8.48 0.07 12.06
C LEU A 149 -8.58 -0.08 10.53
N ASP A 150 -8.56 1.03 9.79
CA ASP A 150 -8.51 1.00 8.32
C ASP A 150 -7.22 0.38 7.78
N LEU A 151 -6.06 0.66 8.41
CA LEU A 151 -4.79 0.00 8.08
C LEU A 151 -4.87 -1.51 8.35
N LEU A 152 -5.46 -1.92 9.47
CA LEU A 152 -5.66 -3.33 9.81
C LEU A 152 -6.51 -4.06 8.76
N LYS A 153 -7.53 -3.38 8.23
CA LYS A 153 -8.37 -3.91 7.14
C LYS A 153 -7.57 -4.07 5.84
N GLN A 154 -6.69 -3.13 5.51
CA GLN A 154 -5.85 -3.21 4.32
C GLN A 154 -4.86 -4.36 4.41
N GLU A 155 -4.27 -4.54 5.57
CA GLU A 155 -3.31 -5.62 5.80
C GLU A 155 -3.99 -6.99 5.69
N LEU A 156 -5.25 -7.12 6.16
CA LEU A 156 -6.05 -8.33 5.91
C LEU A 156 -6.27 -8.63 4.42
N ILE A 157 -6.47 -7.60 3.58
CA ILE A 157 -6.62 -7.76 2.12
C ILE A 157 -5.29 -8.22 1.51
N LYS A 158 -4.17 -7.64 1.95
CA LYS A 158 -2.83 -8.01 1.52
C LYS A 158 -2.49 -9.46 1.89
N ALA A 159 -2.83 -9.90 3.10
CA ALA A 159 -2.69 -11.29 3.52
C ALA A 159 -3.41 -12.26 2.56
N ARG A 160 -4.59 -11.89 2.07
CA ARG A 160 -5.32 -12.68 1.07
C ARG A 160 -4.62 -12.67 -0.29
N GLU A 161 -4.15 -11.52 -0.75
CA GLU A 161 -3.43 -11.39 -2.04
C GLU A 161 -2.15 -12.20 -2.08
N GLU A 162 -1.45 -12.24 -0.95
CA GLU A 162 -0.26 -13.04 -0.73
C GLU A 162 -0.57 -14.52 -0.45
N LYS A 163 -1.85 -14.91 -0.47
CA LYS A 163 -2.36 -16.27 -0.21
C LYS A 163 -2.01 -16.79 1.19
N ALA A 164 -1.72 -15.90 2.14
CA ALA A 164 -1.56 -16.25 3.55
C ALA A 164 -2.91 -16.67 4.18
N ILE A 165 -4.02 -16.21 3.62
CA ILE A 165 -5.38 -16.62 3.97
C ILE A 165 -6.28 -16.85 2.75
N SER A 166 -7.37 -17.59 2.96
CA SER A 166 -8.42 -17.76 1.96
C SER A 166 -9.33 -16.54 1.85
N GLU A 167 -9.99 -16.38 0.71
CA GLU A 167 -11.03 -15.35 0.50
C GLU A 167 -12.16 -15.44 1.52
N LEU A 168 -12.58 -16.66 1.90
CA LEU A 168 -13.59 -16.86 2.93
C LEU A 168 -13.13 -16.36 4.30
N THR A 169 -11.85 -16.53 4.63
CA THR A 169 -11.26 -16.05 5.89
C THR A 169 -11.16 -14.54 5.91
N GLU A 170 -10.69 -13.92 4.82
CA GLU A 170 -10.66 -12.46 4.67
C GLU A 170 -12.05 -11.87 4.83
N SER A 171 -13.04 -12.39 4.11
CA SER A 171 -14.42 -11.91 4.17
C SER A 171 -15.01 -12.02 5.59
N LYS A 172 -14.81 -13.16 6.27
CA LYS A 172 -15.31 -13.37 7.64
C LYS A 172 -14.69 -12.43 8.67
N ALA A 173 -13.39 -12.15 8.55
CA ALA A 173 -12.71 -11.24 9.48
C ALA A 173 -12.94 -9.76 9.15
N LYS A 174 -13.14 -9.43 7.88
CA LYS A 174 -13.33 -8.06 7.40
C LYS A 174 -14.69 -7.48 7.76
N THR A 175 -15.77 -8.26 7.69
CA THR A 175 -17.10 -7.78 8.05
C THR A 175 -17.17 -7.20 9.46
N PRO A 176 -16.79 -7.93 10.53
CA PRO A 176 -16.79 -7.35 11.86
C PRO A 176 -15.78 -6.21 12.01
N LEU A 177 -14.65 -6.23 11.29
CA LEU A 177 -13.73 -5.10 11.31
C LEU A 177 -14.33 -3.81 10.71
N LEU A 178 -15.11 -3.92 9.63
CA LEU A 178 -15.86 -2.79 9.07
C LEU A 178 -16.91 -2.26 10.05
N GLU A 179 -17.62 -3.16 10.72
CA GLU A 179 -18.59 -2.76 11.76
C GLU A 179 -17.90 -2.02 12.91
N ALA A 180 -16.71 -2.47 13.34
CA ALA A 180 -15.91 -1.76 14.33
C ALA A 180 -15.47 -0.36 13.84
N ILE A 181 -15.07 -0.23 12.58
CA ILE A 181 -14.71 1.07 11.98
C ILE A 181 -15.91 2.03 11.98
N GLU A 182 -17.08 1.56 11.56
CA GLU A 182 -18.29 2.38 11.52
C GLU A 182 -18.79 2.76 12.91
N GLU A 183 -18.65 1.87 13.90
CA GLU A 183 -18.94 2.19 15.30
C GLU A 183 -17.99 3.25 15.85
N ALA A 184 -16.68 3.13 15.57
CA ALA A 184 -15.67 4.10 16.01
C ALA A 184 -15.84 5.49 15.41
N LYS A 185 -16.51 5.62 14.25
CA LYS A 185 -16.82 6.90 13.60
C LYS A 185 -18.01 7.63 14.23
N ARG A 186 -18.78 6.99 15.10
CA ARG A 186 -19.95 7.63 15.72
C ARG A 186 -19.51 8.75 16.67
N PRO A 187 -20.33 9.81 16.83
CA PRO A 187 -20.04 10.85 17.82
C PRO A 187 -19.88 10.31 19.25
N GLU A 188 -20.61 9.25 19.57
CA GLU A 188 -20.54 8.50 20.84
C GLU A 188 -20.40 7.00 20.51
N PRO A 189 -19.16 6.49 20.34
CA PRO A 189 -18.94 5.08 20.02
C PRO A 189 -19.38 4.15 21.17
N ASP A 190 -20.13 3.10 20.87
CA ASP A 190 -20.42 2.08 21.87
C ASP A 190 -19.23 1.14 22.08
N ARG A 191 -18.54 1.34 23.21
CA ARG A 191 -17.40 0.53 23.66
C ARG A 191 -17.67 -0.97 23.61
N LYS A 192 -18.87 -1.42 24.01
CA LYS A 192 -19.19 -2.85 24.05
C LYS A 192 -19.31 -3.44 22.64
N SER A 193 -19.97 -2.73 21.73
CA SER A 193 -20.08 -3.13 20.33
C SER A 193 -18.71 -3.17 19.67
N LEU A 194 -17.87 -2.13 19.85
CA LEU A 194 -16.50 -2.10 19.33
C LEU A 194 -15.68 -3.33 19.74
N LEU A 195 -15.63 -3.62 21.04
CA LEU A 195 -14.89 -4.78 21.56
C LEU A 195 -15.45 -6.10 21.05
N SER A 196 -16.78 -6.21 20.91
CA SER A 196 -17.45 -7.40 20.36
C SER A 196 -17.05 -7.65 18.91
N HIS A 197 -17.10 -6.62 18.07
CA HIS A 197 -16.72 -6.71 16.66
C HIS A 197 -15.24 -7.08 16.50
N LEU A 198 -14.34 -6.42 17.24
CA LEU A 198 -12.91 -6.74 17.20
C LEU A 198 -12.61 -8.16 17.70
N ALA A 199 -13.31 -8.63 18.74
CA ALA A 199 -13.17 -9.99 19.24
C ALA A 199 -13.63 -11.03 18.19
N GLN A 200 -14.70 -10.75 17.45
CA GLN A 200 -15.14 -11.60 16.34
C GLN A 200 -14.10 -11.65 15.22
N ALA A 201 -13.59 -10.49 14.78
CA ALA A 201 -12.53 -10.41 13.78
C ALA A 201 -11.31 -11.23 14.20
N LYS A 202 -10.82 -11.04 15.44
CA LYS A 202 -9.73 -11.82 16.03
C LYS A 202 -10.03 -13.32 16.04
N GLY A 203 -11.27 -13.71 16.38
CA GLY A 203 -11.71 -15.10 16.43
C GLY A 203 -11.54 -15.84 15.09
N TYR A 204 -11.69 -15.14 13.96
CA TYR A 204 -11.48 -15.70 12.63
C TYR A 204 -10.00 -15.83 12.23
N LEU A 205 -9.10 -15.10 12.88
CA LEU A 205 -7.67 -15.05 12.53
C LEU A 205 -6.77 -15.83 13.50
N LYS A 206 -7.22 -16.08 14.73
CA LYS A 206 -6.39 -16.59 15.85
C LYS A 206 -5.66 -17.91 15.58
N ASP A 207 -6.20 -18.78 14.74
CA ASP A 207 -5.64 -20.11 14.48
C ASP A 207 -4.71 -20.13 13.26
N ILE A 208 -4.42 -18.97 12.67
CA ILE A 208 -3.61 -18.83 11.45
C ILE A 208 -2.25 -18.27 11.84
N ALA A 209 -1.23 -19.13 11.88
CA ALA A 209 0.12 -18.78 12.32
C ALA A 209 0.75 -17.63 11.51
N ALA A 210 0.42 -17.52 10.23
CA ALA A 210 0.91 -16.41 9.40
C ALA A 210 0.36 -15.04 9.84
N LEU A 211 -0.72 -14.99 10.62
CA LEU A 211 -1.42 -13.74 11.00
C LEU A 211 -1.22 -13.32 12.44
N THR A 212 -0.20 -13.84 13.14
CA THR A 212 0.08 -13.46 14.53
C THR A 212 0.16 -11.94 14.70
N GLY A 213 0.79 -11.22 13.78
CA GLY A 213 0.87 -9.75 13.82
C GLY A 213 -0.48 -9.05 13.70
N LEU A 214 -1.43 -9.55 12.88
CA LEU A 214 -2.79 -9.00 12.82
C LEU A 214 -3.56 -9.25 14.11
N VAL A 215 -3.41 -10.44 14.68
CA VAL A 215 -4.06 -10.81 15.95
C VAL A 215 -3.56 -9.95 17.11
N GLU A 216 -2.25 -9.65 17.12
CA GLU A 216 -1.63 -8.71 18.06
C GLU A 216 -2.16 -7.30 17.85
N ALA A 217 -2.21 -6.81 16.61
CA ALA A 217 -2.75 -5.49 16.30
C ALA A 217 -4.21 -5.32 16.74
N ILE A 218 -5.08 -6.32 16.52
CA ILE A 218 -6.47 -6.28 17.03
C ILE A 218 -6.48 -6.26 18.57
N THR A 219 -5.55 -6.97 19.22
CA THR A 219 -5.45 -6.99 20.68
C THR A 219 -5.06 -5.62 21.23
N GLU A 220 -4.12 -4.92 20.58
CA GLU A 220 -3.76 -3.55 20.95
C GLU A 220 -4.90 -2.57 20.70
N ALA A 221 -5.66 -2.72 19.61
CA ALA A 221 -6.87 -1.93 19.39
C ALA A 221 -7.88 -2.09 20.54
N CYS A 222 -8.12 -3.32 20.99
CA CYS A 222 -9.00 -3.58 22.14
C CYS A 222 -8.49 -2.89 23.42
N LYS A 223 -7.18 -2.98 23.73
CA LYS A 223 -6.59 -2.30 24.90
C LYS A 223 -6.73 -0.78 24.81
N TRP A 224 -6.55 -0.22 23.62
CA TRP A 224 -6.73 1.21 23.40
C TRP A 224 -8.17 1.63 23.70
N ILE A 225 -9.14 0.91 23.14
CA ILE A 225 -10.57 1.14 23.39
C ILE A 225 -10.88 1.03 24.88
N GLU A 226 -10.32 0.04 25.58
CA GLU A 226 -10.57 -0.13 27.00
C GLU A 226 -10.06 1.01 27.89
N SER A 227 -9.04 1.74 27.42
CA SER A 227 -8.36 2.81 28.16
C SER A 227 -8.80 4.23 27.78
N HIS A 228 -9.39 4.41 26.58
CA HIS A 228 -9.71 5.73 26.03
C HIS A 228 -11.22 5.95 25.76
N LEU A 229 -12.04 4.90 25.81
CA LEU A 229 -13.50 4.92 25.71
C LEU A 229 -14.14 4.32 26.96
#